data_AF-A0A522FB50-F1
#
_entry.id   AF-A0A522FB50-F1
#
_cell.length_a   1.000
_cell.length_b   1.000
_cell.length_c   1.000
_cell.angle_alpha   90.00
_cell.angle_beta   90.00
_cell.angle_gamma   90.00
#
_symmetry.space_group_name_H-M   'P 1'
#
loop_
_entity.id
_entity.type
_entity.pdbx_description
1 polymer ?
#
loop_
_entity_poly.entity_id
_entity_poly.type
_entity_poly.pdbx_seq_one_letter_code
_entity_poly.pdbx_strand_id
1 'polypeptide(L)'
;MTIVRDLAKMIDHSILQPTHTDADLVKQCEVARKYEVASVCVKPYAVKAAVEQLKGTTVAVGCVIGFPHGNSSTEVKLFETEQACRDGATEIDMVINI
;
A
#
# COMPACT_ATOMS: atom_id res chain seq x y z
N MET A 1 0.12 -2.29 26.29
CA MET A 1 -0.10 -2.88 24.96
C MET A 1 -0.92 -4.14 25.13
N THR A 2 -1.98 -4.32 24.34
CA THR A 2 -2.77 -5.56 24.33
C THR A 2 -2.32 -6.39 23.14
N ILE A 3 -2.26 -7.72 23.30
CA ILE A 3 -1.84 -8.66 22.24
C ILE A 3 -2.48 -8.34 20.89
N VAL A 4 -3.77 -7.95 20.87
CA VAL A 4 -4.50 -7.62 19.64
C VAL A 4 -3.93 -6.39 18.92
N ARG A 5 -3.57 -5.31 19.64
CA ARG A 5 -2.97 -4.13 19.01
C ARG A 5 -1.57 -4.42 18.50
N ASP A 6 -0.83 -5.25 19.23
CA ASP A 6 0.53 -5.63 18.84
C ASP A 6 0.50 -6.51 17.59
N LEU A 7 -0.48 -7.40 17.49
CA LEU A 7 -0.76 -8.18 16.28
C LEU A 7 -1.15 -7.28 15.10
N ALA A 8 -1.97 -6.25 15.31
CA ALA A 8 -2.36 -5.32 14.24
C ALA A 8 -1.14 -4.61 13.63
N LYS A 9 -0.12 -4.31 14.45
CA LYS A 9 1.17 -3.74 14.03
C LYS A 9 2.08 -4.71 13.27
N MET A 10 1.61 -5.91 12.96
CA MET A 10 2.27 -6.87 12.07
C MET A 10 1.43 -7.19 10.82
N ILE A 11 0.40 -6.39 10.54
CA ILE A 11 -0.50 -6.57 9.39
C ILE A 11 -0.28 -5.45 8.38
N ASP A 12 -0.08 -5.85 7.13
CA ASP A 12 -0.15 -4.97 5.97
C ASP A 12 -1.53 -5.14 5.32
N HIS A 13 -2.39 -4.13 5.45
CA HIS A 13 -3.76 -4.21 4.98
C HIS A 13 -3.81 -4.03 3.46
N SER A 14 -3.96 -5.12 2.73
CA SER A 14 -3.97 -5.10 1.26
C SER A 14 -5.24 -4.47 0.67
N ILE A 15 -5.07 -3.47 -0.19
CA ILE A 15 -6.15 -2.78 -0.93
C ILE A 15 -5.93 -3.01 -2.44
N LEU A 16 -5.80 -4.27 -2.85
CA LEU A 16 -5.35 -4.65 -4.19
C LEU A 16 -6.39 -5.40 -5.03
N GLN A 17 -7.61 -5.61 -4.52
CA GLN A 17 -8.65 -6.29 -5.29
C GLN A 17 -8.88 -5.55 -6.63
N PRO A 18 -8.92 -6.27 -7.77
CA PRO A 18 -9.12 -5.64 -9.08
C PRO A 18 -10.42 -4.85 -9.18
N THR A 19 -11.44 -5.26 -8.43
CA THR A 19 -12.77 -4.63 -8.38
C THR A 19 -12.88 -3.46 -7.41
N HIS A 20 -11.87 -3.18 -6.59
CA HIS A 20 -11.90 -2.01 -5.70
C HIS A 20 -11.90 -0.71 -6.50
N THR A 21 -12.80 0.18 -6.11
CA THR A 21 -12.91 1.56 -6.58
C THR A 21 -12.11 2.52 -5.69
N ASP A 22 -12.00 3.79 -6.10
CA ASP A 22 -11.38 4.81 -5.26
C ASP A 22 -12.19 5.09 -3.97
N ALA A 23 -13.51 4.86 -3.99
CA ALA A 23 -14.32 4.91 -2.77
C ALA A 23 -13.98 3.75 -1.81
N ASP A 24 -13.69 2.56 -2.36
CA ASP A 24 -13.21 1.44 -1.55
C ASP A 24 -11.84 1.73 -0.95
N LEU A 25 -10.93 2.39 -1.70
CA LEU A 25 -9.64 2.82 -1.17
C LEU A 25 -9.81 3.66 0.11
N VAL A 26 -10.65 4.70 0.05
CA VAL A 26 -10.93 5.56 1.21
C VAL A 26 -11.46 4.74 2.37
N LYS A 27 -12.49 3.92 2.12
CA LYS A 27 -13.10 3.06 3.15
C LYS A 27 -12.09 2.09 3.79
N GLN A 28 -11.20 1.51 3.00
CA GLN A 28 -10.19 0.57 3.50
C GLN A 28 -9.07 1.29 4.27
N CYS A 29 -8.68 2.51 3.86
CA CYS A 29 -7.79 3.35 4.66
C CYS A 29 -8.40 3.70 6.03
N GLU A 30 -9.71 3.94 6.11
CA GLU A 30 -10.38 4.17 7.40
C GLU A 30 -10.32 2.94 8.31
N VAL A 31 -10.45 1.73 7.74
CA VAL A 31 -10.29 0.46 8.48
C VAL A 31 -8.86 0.34 9.02
N ALA A 32 -7.87 0.58 8.16
CA ALA A 32 -6.46 0.54 8.54
C ALA A 32 -6.14 1.56 9.66
N ARG A 33 -6.65 2.78 9.55
CA ARG A 33 -6.56 3.82 10.60
C ARG A 33 -7.20 3.36 11.91
N LYS A 34 -8.42 2.82 11.85
CA LYS A 34 -9.19 2.40 13.04
C LYS A 34 -8.44 1.35 13.86
N TYR A 35 -7.79 0.41 13.19
CA TYR A 35 -7.08 -0.68 13.84
C TYR A 35 -5.58 -0.41 14.03
N GLU A 36 -5.10 0.74 13.56
CA GLU A 36 -3.69 1.15 13.62
C GLU A 36 -2.77 0.03 13.12
N VAL A 37 -3.07 -0.54 11.95
CA VAL A 37 -2.23 -1.58 11.35
C VAL A 37 -0.81 -1.07 11.05
N ALA A 38 0.10 -1.95 10.61
CA ALA A 38 1.47 -1.56 10.28
C ALA A 38 1.47 -0.64 9.05
N SER A 39 0.93 -1.14 7.95
CA SER A 39 0.84 -0.42 6.68
C SER A 39 -0.43 -0.77 5.91
N VAL A 40 -0.71 0.00 4.86
CA VAL A 40 -1.59 -0.41 3.77
C VAL A 40 -0.76 -0.73 2.53
N CYS A 41 -1.16 -1.75 1.76
CA CYS A 41 -0.52 -2.07 0.50
C CYS A 41 -1.45 -1.73 -0.67
N VAL A 42 -1.06 -0.78 -1.53
CA VAL A 42 -1.90 -0.20 -2.58
C VAL A 42 -1.28 -0.30 -3.98
N LYS A 43 -2.09 -0.07 -5.01
CA LYS A 43 -1.65 0.04 -6.41
C LYS A 43 -0.85 1.34 -6.62
N PRO A 44 0.10 1.41 -7.57
CA PRO A 44 0.92 2.61 -7.79
C PRO A 44 0.15 3.93 -7.91
N TYR A 45 -0.95 3.94 -8.68
CA TYR A 45 -1.73 5.16 -8.89
C TYR A 45 -2.40 5.70 -7.61
N ALA A 46 -2.60 4.85 -6.60
CA ALA A 46 -3.34 5.15 -5.40
C ALA A 46 -2.47 5.66 -4.25
N VAL A 47 -1.14 5.62 -4.36
CA VAL A 47 -0.19 5.96 -3.29
C VAL A 47 -0.47 7.35 -2.71
N LYS A 48 -0.52 8.37 -3.57
CA LYS A 48 -0.74 9.76 -3.13
C LYS A 48 -2.07 9.94 -2.38
N ALA A 49 -3.12 9.27 -2.85
CA ALA A 49 -4.43 9.30 -2.18
C ALA A 49 -4.39 8.59 -0.83
N ALA A 50 -3.76 7.42 -0.75
CA ALA A 50 -3.61 6.67 0.49
C ALA A 50 -2.81 7.45 1.55
N VAL A 51 -1.70 8.08 1.14
CA VAL A 51 -0.88 8.94 2.00
C VAL A 51 -1.70 10.09 2.59
N GLU A 52 -2.52 10.77 1.78
CA GLU A 52 -3.36 11.85 2.27
C GLU A 52 -4.46 11.33 3.22
N GLN A 53 -5.09 10.19 2.90
CA GLN A 53 -6.12 9.58 3.76
C GLN A 53 -5.59 9.11 5.13
N LEU A 54 -4.31 8.71 5.20
CA LEU A 54 -3.67 8.18 6.41
C LEU A 54 -2.77 9.22 7.10
N LYS A 55 -2.82 10.48 6.66
CA LYS A 55 -2.05 11.56 7.26
C LYS A 55 -2.37 11.73 8.75
N GLY A 56 -1.33 11.87 9.56
CA GLY A 56 -1.45 11.98 11.02
C GLY A 56 -1.68 10.64 11.73
N THR A 57 -1.65 9.52 11.02
CA THR A 57 -1.65 8.18 11.61
C THR A 57 -0.23 7.59 11.67
N THR A 58 -0.10 6.45 12.33
CA THR A 58 1.15 5.65 12.34
C THR A 58 1.15 4.55 11.27
N VAL A 59 0.15 4.54 10.38
CA VAL A 59 0.01 3.51 9.33
C VAL A 59 0.85 3.94 8.13
N ALA A 60 1.82 3.11 7.77
CA ALA A 60 2.66 3.32 6.59
C ALA A 60 1.89 3.06 5.28
N VAL A 61 2.42 3.54 4.16
CA VAL A 61 1.85 3.28 2.82
C VAL A 61 2.88 2.52 1.99
N GLY A 62 2.59 1.26 1.74
CA GLY A 62 3.31 0.40 0.82
C GLY A 62 2.67 0.36 -0.57
N CYS A 63 3.50 0.11 -1.58
CA CYS A 63 3.07 0.06 -2.97
C CYS A 63 3.57 -1.21 -3.65
N VAL A 64 2.69 -1.90 -4.39
CA VAL A 64 3.10 -3.01 -5.25
C VAL A 64 3.69 -2.53 -6.57
N ILE A 65 4.70 -3.23 -7.10
CA ILE A 65 5.37 -2.91 -8.37
C ILE A 65 5.40 -4.13 -9.29
N GLY A 66 5.05 -3.94 -10.56
CA GLY A 66 4.93 -5.03 -11.54
C GLY A 66 3.86 -6.07 -11.20
N PHE A 67 2.93 -5.76 -10.30
CA PHE A 67 1.88 -6.68 -9.84
C PHE A 67 0.81 -6.96 -10.93
N PRO A 68 0.26 -8.18 -11.03
CA PRO A 68 0.45 -9.32 -10.14
C PRO A 68 1.50 -10.34 -10.58
N HIS A 69 2.01 -10.27 -11.81
CA HIS A 69 2.85 -11.33 -12.40
C HIS A 69 4.34 -10.98 -12.48
N GLY A 70 4.71 -9.72 -12.29
CA GLY A 70 6.11 -9.29 -12.34
C GLY A 70 6.74 -9.34 -13.73
N ASN A 71 5.94 -9.38 -14.81
CA ASN A 71 6.41 -9.60 -16.18
C ASN A 71 6.86 -8.32 -16.92
N SER A 72 6.75 -7.14 -16.28
CA SER A 72 7.32 -5.88 -16.80
C SER A 72 8.86 -5.93 -16.79
N SER A 73 9.51 -5.18 -17.70
CA SER A 73 10.97 -5.05 -17.70
C SER A 73 11.49 -4.35 -16.44
N THR A 74 12.78 -4.49 -16.16
CA THR A 74 13.42 -3.84 -15.01
C THR A 74 13.28 -2.31 -15.07
N GLU A 75 13.41 -1.70 -16.24
CA GLU A 75 13.30 -0.25 -16.43
C GLU A 75 11.89 0.25 -16.10
N VAL A 76 10.86 -0.51 -16.46
CA VAL A 76 9.46 -0.17 -16.12
C VAL A 76 9.24 -0.28 -14.61
N LYS A 77 9.69 -1.37 -13.98
CA LYS A 77 9.57 -1.53 -12.52
C LYS A 77 10.35 -0.47 -11.75
N LEU A 78 11.52 -0.06 -12.26
CA LEU A 78 12.30 1.04 -11.68
C LEU A 78 11.50 2.34 -11.73
N PHE A 79 10.95 2.68 -12.90
CA PHE A 79 10.14 3.89 -13.05
C PHE A 79 8.92 3.91 -12.12
N GLU A 80 8.16 2.81 -12.06
CA GLU A 80 7.03 2.66 -11.13
C GLU A 80 7.48 2.84 -9.68
N THR A 81 8.61 2.25 -9.30
CA THR A 81 9.17 2.34 -7.95
C THR A 81 9.52 3.78 -7.59
N GLU A 82 10.26 4.48 -8.46
CA GLU A 82 10.60 5.87 -8.22
C GLU A 82 9.37 6.76 -8.12
N GLN A 83 8.35 6.49 -8.95
CA GLN A 83 7.09 7.22 -8.91
C GLN A 83 6.36 7.00 -7.59
N ALA A 84 6.23 5.75 -7.13
CA ALA A 84 5.63 5.43 -5.84
C ALA A 84 6.36 6.12 -4.67
N CYS A 85 7.70 6.12 -4.68
CA CYS A 85 8.50 6.84 -3.69
C CYS A 85 8.23 8.35 -3.73
N ARG A 86 8.15 8.97 -4.91
CA ARG A 86 7.80 10.41 -5.07
C ARG A 86 6.40 10.72 -4.56
N ASP A 87 5.46 9.80 -4.73
CA ASP A 87 4.07 9.94 -4.27
C ASP A 87 3.90 9.67 -2.77
N GLY A 88 4.97 9.21 -2.10
CA GLY A 88 5.05 9.09 -0.64
C GLY A 88 4.95 7.67 -0.09
N ALA A 89 5.09 6.64 -0.94
CA ALA A 89 5.21 5.27 -0.44
C ALA A 89 6.52 5.12 0.37
N THR A 90 6.43 4.44 1.51
CA THR A 90 7.58 4.13 2.38
C THR A 90 8.06 2.70 2.25
N GLU A 91 7.26 1.86 1.58
CA GLU A 91 7.52 0.43 1.35
C GLU A 91 7.22 0.09 -0.12
N ILE A 92 8.01 -0.83 -0.68
CA ILE A 92 7.89 -1.25 -2.08
C ILE A 92 7.85 -2.79 -2.14
N ASP A 93 6.70 -3.31 -2.57
CA ASP A 93 6.44 -4.74 -2.73
C ASP A 93 6.56 -5.12 -4.20
N MET A 94 7.80 -5.39 -4.63
CA MET A 94 8.07 -5.71 -6.03
C MET A 94 7.81 -7.19 -6.33
N VAL A 95 7.04 -7.45 -7.38
CA VAL A 95 6.77 -8.81 -7.83
C VAL A 95 7.88 -9.31 -8.75
N ILE A 96 8.43 -10.49 -8.43
CA ILE A 96 9.37 -11.23 -9.29
C ILE A 96 8.63 -11.82 -10.50
N ASN A 97 9.33 -12.04 -11.61
CA ASN A 97 8.71 -12.58 -12.83
C ASN A 97 8.34 -14.06 -12.63
N ILE A 98 7.04 -14.38 -12.67
CA ILE A 98 6.48 -15.74 -12.47
C ILE A 98 5.62 -16.21 -13.64
#